data_AF-A0A6B0SHK0-F1
#
_entry.id   AF-A0A6B0SHK0-F1
#
_cell.length_a   1.000
_cell.length_b   1.000
_cell.length_c   1.000
_cell.angle_alpha   90.00
_cell.angle_beta   90.00
_cell.angle_gamma   90.00
#
_symmetry.space_group_name_H-M   'P 1'
#
loop_
_entity.id
_entity.type
_entity.pdbx_description
1 polymer ?
#
loop_
_entity_poly.entity_id
_entity_poly.type
_entity_poly.pdbx_seq_one_letter_code
_entity_poly.pdbx_strand_id
1 'polypeptide(L)'
;MSSKTASTNNIAQARRTVQQLRMEASIERINVSKASADLTSYCEEHTRNDPLLMGIPTSENPSRIRRPAPSYREVVKWILPSSQQSK
;
A
#
# COMPACT_ATOMS: atom_id res chain seq x y z
N MET A 1 -22.09 -44.08 24.79
CA MET A 1 -22.65 -42.77 24.40
C MET A 1 -22.26 -42.50 22.96
N SER A 2 -23.26 -42.37 22.08
CA SER A 2 -23.08 -42.36 20.62
C SER A 2 -22.60 -41.00 20.12
N SER A 3 -21.42 -40.99 19.50
CA SER A 3 -20.77 -39.85 18.86
C SER A 3 -21.54 -39.44 17.60
N LYS A 4 -22.55 -38.56 17.73
CA LYS A 4 -23.35 -38.06 16.59
C LYS A 4 -23.33 -36.54 16.40
N THR A 5 -22.37 -35.83 17.00
CA THR A 5 -22.34 -34.35 16.99
C THR A 5 -21.37 -33.71 15.99
N ALA A 6 -20.52 -34.47 15.28
CA ALA A 6 -19.55 -33.91 14.33
C ALA A 6 -20.09 -33.65 12.91
N SER A 7 -21.12 -34.39 12.48
CA SER A 7 -21.59 -34.35 11.08
C SER A 7 -22.41 -33.11 10.71
N THR A 8 -23.06 -32.45 11.68
CA THR A 8 -23.94 -31.30 11.43
C THR A 8 -23.15 -30.00 11.17
N ASN A 9 -22.00 -29.82 11.82
CA ASN A 9 -21.11 -28.67 11.60
C ASN A 9 -20.52 -28.68 10.18
N ASN A 10 -20.13 -29.85 9.68
CA ASN A 10 -19.61 -30.01 8.33
C ASN A 10 -20.65 -29.68 7.25
N ILE A 11 -21.91 -30.04 7.48
CA ILE A 11 -23.01 -29.73 6.55
C ILE A 11 -23.32 -28.23 6.54
N ALA A 12 -23.34 -27.57 7.70
CA ALA A 12 -23.56 -26.14 7.79
C ALA A 12 -22.43 -25.34 7.10
N GLN A 13 -21.18 -25.76 7.31
CA GLN A 13 -20.02 -25.17 6.64
C GLN A 13 -20.09 -25.36 5.12
N ALA A 14 -20.35 -26.58 4.64
CA ALA A 14 -20.48 -26.87 3.22
C ALA A 14 -21.56 -26.01 2.55
N ARG A 15 -22.71 -25.79 3.22
CA ARG A 15 -23.77 -24.92 2.71
C ARG A 15 -23.30 -23.47 2.55
N ARG A 16 -22.57 -22.92 3.52
CA ARG A 16 -22.01 -21.56 3.43
C ARG A 16 -21.00 -21.46 2.28
N THR A 17 -20.13 -22.46 2.12
CA THR A 17 -19.16 -22.49 1.01
C THR A 17 -19.87 -22.54 -0.34
N VAL A 18 -20.92 -23.35 -0.50
CA VAL A 18 -21.70 -23.38 -1.75
C VAL A 18 -22.37 -22.04 -2.03
N GLN A 19 -22.92 -21.37 -1.01
CA GLN A 19 -23.48 -20.03 -1.17
C GLN A 19 -22.42 -19.03 -1.63
N GLN A 20 -21.23 -19.06 -1.02
CA GLN A 20 -20.10 -18.21 -1.43
C GLN A 20 -19.69 -18.44 -2.88
N LEU A 21 -19.48 -19.71 -3.26
CA LEU A 21 -19.08 -20.07 -4.62
C LEU A 21 -20.12 -19.68 -5.66
N ARG A 22 -21.41 -19.75 -5.33
CA ARG A 22 -22.49 -19.27 -6.22
C ARG A 22 -22.40 -17.77 -6.46
N MET A 23 -22.11 -16.98 -5.41
CA MET A 23 -21.90 -15.54 -5.55
C MET A 23 -20.66 -15.25 -6.40
N GLU A 24 -19.53 -15.91 -6.15
CA GLU A 24 -18.29 -15.72 -6.92
C GLU A 24 -18.38 -16.19 -8.38
N ALA A 25 -19.18 -17.22 -8.64
CA ALA A 25 -19.48 -17.68 -9.99
C ALA A 25 -20.31 -16.66 -10.77
N SER A 26 -21.19 -15.93 -10.09
CA SER A 26 -22.03 -14.88 -10.72
C SER A 26 -21.30 -13.56 -11.03
N ILE A 27 -20.02 -13.43 -10.66
CA ILE A 27 -19.22 -12.25 -11.00
C ILE A 27 -18.95 -12.21 -12.50
N GLU A 28 -19.32 -11.10 -13.13
CA GLU A 28 -18.98 -10.81 -14.53
C GLU A 28 -17.47 -10.59 -14.66
N ARG A 29 -16.82 -11.40 -15.51
CA ARG A 29 -15.37 -11.35 -15.75
C ARG A 29 -15.10 -10.72 -17.11
N ILE A 30 -14.03 -9.95 -17.18
CA ILE A 30 -13.49 -9.44 -18.43
C ILE A 30 -12.41 -10.37 -18.99
N ASN A 31 -12.20 -10.35 -20.30
CA ASN A 31 -11.13 -11.12 -20.94
C ASN A 31 -9.76 -10.64 -20.45
N VAL A 32 -8.85 -11.60 -20.24
CA VAL A 32 -7.48 -11.31 -19.80
C VAL A 32 -6.76 -10.40 -20.80
N SER A 33 -6.98 -10.59 -22.10
CA SER A 33 -6.40 -9.73 -23.15
C SER A 33 -6.84 -8.27 -23.04
N LYS A 34 -8.10 -8.04 -22.65
CA LYS A 34 -8.64 -6.69 -22.43
C LYS A 34 -8.02 -6.10 -21.16
N ALA A 35 -8.05 -6.85 -20.06
CA ALA A 35 -7.47 -6.40 -18.79
C ALA A 35 -5.98 -6.05 -18.94
N SER A 36 -5.20 -6.84 -19.70
CA SER A 36 -3.79 -6.54 -19.95
C SER A 36 -3.61 -5.27 -20.77
N ALA A 37 -4.43 -5.05 -21.81
CA ALA A 37 -4.35 -3.85 -22.63
C ALA A 37 -4.67 -2.59 -21.80
N ASP A 38 -5.69 -2.67 -20.95
CA ASP A 38 -6.09 -1.58 -20.06
C ASP A 38 -4.95 -1.23 -19.07
N LEU A 39 -4.31 -2.25 -18.47
CA LEU A 39 -3.16 -2.06 -17.59
C LEU A 39 -1.96 -1.44 -18.31
N THR A 40 -1.62 -1.93 -19.51
CA THR A 40 -0.53 -1.38 -20.31
C THR A 40 -0.80 0.07 -20.68
N SER A 41 -2.00 0.39 -21.16
CA SER A 41 -2.39 1.76 -21.51
C SER A 41 -2.28 2.70 -20.31
N TYR A 42 -2.71 2.26 -19.13
CA TYR A 42 -2.60 3.04 -17.90
C TYR A 42 -1.14 3.33 -17.55
N CYS A 43 -0.28 2.32 -17.61
CA CYS A 43 1.14 2.49 -17.36
C CYS A 43 1.79 3.45 -18.36
N GLU A 44 1.48 3.34 -19.66
CA GLU A 44 2.03 4.22 -20.70
C GLU A 44 1.65 5.69 -20.49
N GLU A 45 0.39 5.96 -20.15
CA GLU A 45 -0.10 7.31 -19.87
C GLU A 45 0.63 7.95 -18.67
N HIS A 46 0.88 7.15 -17.62
CA HIS A 46 1.46 7.65 -16.37
C HIS A 46 2.99 7.54 -16.32
N THR A 47 3.63 6.86 -17.27
CA THR A 47 5.09 6.63 -17.29
C THR A 47 5.86 7.94 -17.22
N ARG A 48 5.41 9.00 -17.92
CA ARG A 48 6.10 10.30 -17.93
C ARG A 48 6.03 11.05 -16.61
N ASN A 49 5.02 10.75 -15.81
CA ASN A 49 4.79 11.38 -14.52
C ASN A 49 5.37 10.55 -13.37
N ASP A 50 5.91 9.36 -13.65
CA ASP A 50 6.54 8.50 -12.66
C ASP A 50 8.01 8.92 -12.46
N PRO A 51 8.37 9.50 -11.30
CA PRO A 51 9.74 9.94 -11.00
C PRO A 51 10.74 8.79 -10.93
N LEU A 52 10.28 7.56 -10.69
CA LEU A 52 11.12 6.37 -10.60
C LEU A 52 11.48 5.82 -11.99
N LEU A 53 10.62 6.04 -12.99
CA LEU A 53 10.85 5.60 -14.36
C LEU A 53 11.56 6.67 -15.20
N MET A 54 11.10 7.92 -15.15
CA MET A 54 11.72 9.01 -15.91
C MET A 54 13.01 9.54 -15.27
N GLY A 55 13.16 9.32 -13.97
CA GLY A 55 14.22 9.93 -13.17
C GLY A 55 13.92 11.40 -12.89
N ILE A 56 14.09 11.81 -11.64
CA ILE A 56 14.06 13.22 -11.25
C ILE A 56 15.47 13.73 -10.97
N PRO A 57 15.75 15.02 -11.26
CA PRO A 57 17.00 15.65 -10.85
C PRO A 57 17.25 15.45 -9.35
N THR A 58 18.52 15.30 -8.97
CA THR A 58 18.89 15.01 -7.58
C THR A 58 18.43 16.10 -6.59
N SER A 59 18.25 17.33 -7.07
CA SER A 59 17.72 18.47 -6.30
C SER A 59 16.24 18.34 -5.93
N GLU A 60 15.46 17.62 -6.72
CA GLU A 60 14.01 17.46 -6.54
C GLU A 60 13.65 16.16 -5.82
N ASN A 61 14.61 15.25 -5.63
CA ASN A 61 14.38 13.98 -4.98
C ASN A 61 14.29 14.11 -3.44
N PRO A 62 13.09 13.97 -2.83
CA PRO A 62 12.91 14.16 -1.39
C PRO A 62 13.66 13.12 -0.56
N SER A 63 13.82 11.89 -1.07
CA SER A 63 14.52 10.80 -0.38
C SER A 63 16.04 11.02 -0.29
N ARG A 64 16.59 11.91 -1.13
CA ARG A 64 17.99 12.32 -1.11
C ARG A 64 18.22 13.69 -0.49
N ILE A 65 17.17 14.37 0.01
CA ILE A 65 17.32 15.48 0.95
C ILE A 65 17.93 14.90 2.22
N ARG A 66 19.26 14.78 2.22
CA ARG A 66 20.06 14.70 3.42
C ARG A 66 19.85 16.03 4.11
N ARG A 67 18.78 16.16 4.90
CA ARG A 67 18.85 17.12 6.00
C ARG A 67 20.10 16.72 6.76
N PRO A 68 21.16 17.54 6.79
CA PRO A 68 22.27 17.26 7.66
C PRO A 68 21.67 17.07 9.05
N ALA A 69 22.12 16.07 9.80
CA ALA A 69 21.77 16.02 11.21
C ALA A 69 22.05 17.42 11.78
N PRO A 70 21.09 18.06 12.47
CA PRO A 70 21.28 19.41 12.96
C PRO A 70 22.58 19.45 13.75
N SER A 71 23.43 20.44 13.45
CA SER A 71 24.68 20.60 14.18
C SER A 71 24.36 20.70 15.67
N TYR A 72 25.29 20.27 16.54
CA TYR A 72 25.11 20.39 17.99
C TYR A 72 24.68 21.81 18.40
N ARG A 73 25.20 22.84 17.70
CA ARG A 73 24.79 24.24 17.87
C ARG A 73 23.32 24.52 17.59
N GLU A 74 22.72 23.84 16.61
CA GLU A 74 21.30 23.98 16.26
C GLU A 74 20.41 23.21 17.22
N VAL A 75 20.84 22.01 17.63
CA VAL A 75 20.15 21.21 18.65
C VAL A 75 20.08 21.98 19.98
N VAL A 76 21.16 22.67 20.36
CA VAL A 76 21.20 23.51 21.57
C VAL A 76 20.17 24.65 21.52
N LYS A 77 19.89 25.23 20.34
CA LYS A 77 18.85 26.27 20.19
C LYS A 77 17.43 25.76 20.46
N TRP A 78 17.18 24.46 20.30
CA TRP A 78 15.87 23.84 20.58
C TRP A 78 15.67 23.51 22.06
N ILE A 79 16.75 23.29 22.79
CA ILE A 79 16.72 22.89 24.21
C ILE A 79 16.88 24.11 25.13
N LEU A 80 17.61 25.14 24.69
CA LEU A 80 17.90 26.31 25.52
C LEU A 80 16.79 27.38 25.40
N PRO A 81 16.16 27.80 26.51
CA PRO A 81 15.16 28.87 26.51
C PRO A 81 15.73 30.15 25.90
N SER A 82 14.95 30.85 25.08
CA SER A 82 15.38 32.06 24.35
C SER A 82 15.96 33.16 25.25
N SER A 83 15.67 33.13 26.56
CA SER A 83 16.22 34.05 27.57
C SER A 83 17.71 33.86 27.84
N GLN A 84 18.30 32.73 27.44
CA GLN A 84 19.72 32.39 27.65
C GLN A 84 20.55 32.46 26.35
N GLN A 85 19.96 32.89 25.22
CA GLN A 85 20.67 32.96 23.93
C GLN A 85 21.45 34.26 23.70
N SER A 86 21.52 35.16 24.69
CA SER A 86 22.28 36.42 24.61
C SER A 86 23.36 36.46 25.70
N LYS A 87 24.60 36.16 25.31
CA LYS A 87 25.87 36.65 25.85
C LYS A 87 26.97 36.42 24.81
#